data_AF-A0A1H9H9F3-F1
#
_entry.id   AF-A0A1H9H9F3-F1
#
_cell.length_a   1.000
_cell.length_b   1.000
_cell.length_c   1.000
_cell.angle_alpha   90.00
_cell.angle_beta   90.00
_cell.angle_gamma   90.00
#
_symmetry.space_group_name_H-M   'P 1'
#
loop_
_entity.id
_entity.type
_entity.pdbx_description
1 polymer ?
#
loop_
_entity_poly.entity_id
_entity_poly.type
_entity_poly.pdbx_seq_one_letter_code
_entity_poly.pdbx_strand_id
1 'polypeptide(L)'
;MIRFLLFLVLLFLGLLVEGQTVVCNNAANSLNTQADVDALGALNCTEINGRLGIYGSDITDLTPLSSITSCLDLVVANSSLTTLDGLENVEATLIEIRDNDLLTDIDAVLGNDTLVALRILRNDNLTTINWPNLKFIDPQINGDFHIIPGNGLSSVSFPNLERVEGRFILEESRDQGVTYDFSSLRAVRDLTIEDSNLSDLSAFPSLEEVDDFNLLNTNIPTLSGLSSLTTINRDLVILRDEGLTNLDGMPNLVSVGRVIVGNNANLTSCAISAICDLIEDGGSSSIGNNGPGCNSVAEVEAACLTALPVTWQSFTARAVDKGVQLRWSTTQEENNTGYTVEHSLDGIAFQPTQHLRPRPQNAGGIHEYDWWHPNRVGGTHYYRIRQEDYDGEVSYSEVREIRLVEEVAFEVYPTVVRDLLTIRSAYEQTTVRIRSMNGQVLLTQRLNAGVHQLSLHTLAAGMYLVDDGVGGVHRVIR
;
A
#
# COMPACT_ATOMS: atom_id res chain seq x y z
N MET A 1 -32.58 -9.77 -28.13
CA MET A 1 -32.77 -11.15 -28.63
C MET A 1 -31.53 -11.95 -28.21
N ILE A 2 -31.73 -12.79 -27.20
CA ILE A 2 -30.85 -13.78 -26.57
C ILE A 2 -29.69 -14.31 -27.45
N ARG A 3 -28.47 -14.37 -26.90
CA ARG A 3 -27.62 -15.57 -26.94
C ARG A 3 -26.45 -15.50 -25.94
N PHE A 4 -26.63 -16.28 -24.88
CA PHE A 4 -25.69 -16.72 -23.86
C PHE A 4 -24.68 -17.75 -24.41
N LEU A 5 -23.60 -17.94 -23.64
CA LEU A 5 -22.75 -19.14 -23.52
C LEU A 5 -21.56 -19.31 -24.48
N LEU A 6 -20.35 -19.31 -23.91
CA LEU A 6 -19.35 -20.39 -24.07
C LEU A 6 -18.23 -20.20 -23.03
N PHE A 7 -18.37 -20.84 -21.87
CA PHE A 7 -17.26 -21.15 -20.98
C PHE A 7 -16.58 -22.44 -21.50
N LEU A 8 -15.26 -22.36 -21.62
CA LEU A 8 -14.40 -23.41 -22.17
C LEU A 8 -14.10 -24.45 -21.08
N VAL A 9 -14.51 -25.70 -21.30
CA VAL A 9 -14.15 -26.86 -20.46
C VAL A 9 -12.72 -27.28 -20.83
N LEU A 10 -11.78 -27.16 -19.89
CA LEU A 10 -10.46 -27.80 -19.98
C LEU A 10 -10.53 -29.17 -19.30
N LEU A 11 -10.41 -30.20 -20.13
CA LEU A 11 -10.41 -31.61 -19.77
C LEU A 11 -9.06 -31.99 -19.14
N PHE A 12 -9.01 -32.33 -17.85
CA PHE A 12 -7.88 -33.03 -17.24
C PHE A 12 -8.29 -34.47 -16.92
N LEU A 13 -7.67 -35.45 -17.61
CA LEU A 13 -7.81 -36.87 -17.30
C LEU A 13 -7.10 -37.17 -15.98
N GLY A 14 -7.87 -37.24 -14.91
CA GLY A 14 -7.51 -37.94 -13.67
C GLY A 14 -8.64 -38.91 -13.34
N LEU A 15 -8.34 -40.21 -13.27
CA LEU A 15 -9.25 -41.23 -12.75
C LEU A 15 -9.53 -40.93 -11.27
N LEU A 16 -10.62 -40.22 -11.01
CA LEU A 16 -11.28 -40.16 -9.71
C LEU A 16 -12.59 -40.89 -9.84
N VAL A 17 -12.84 -41.80 -8.89
CA VAL A 17 -14.16 -42.38 -8.68
C VAL A 17 -15.07 -41.21 -8.34
N GLU A 18 -15.86 -40.73 -9.30
CA GLU A 18 -16.91 -39.74 -9.03
C GLU A 18 -17.90 -40.40 -8.05
N GLY A 19 -17.83 -39.98 -6.78
CA GLY A 19 -18.88 -40.25 -5.82
C GLY A 19 -20.17 -39.71 -6.42
N GLN A 20 -21.21 -40.55 -6.47
CA GLN A 20 -22.51 -40.18 -7.00
C GLN A 20 -23.04 -38.98 -6.19
N THR A 21 -23.20 -37.82 -6.84
CA THR A 21 -23.76 -36.62 -6.22
C THR A 21 -25.21 -36.86 -5.81
N VAL A 22 -25.53 -36.68 -4.53
CA VAL A 22 -26.89 -36.83 -4.00
C VAL A 22 -27.42 -35.42 -3.70
N VAL A 23 -28.36 -34.96 -4.53
CA VAL A 23 -28.96 -33.63 -4.40
C VAL A 23 -30.24 -33.69 -3.58
N CYS A 24 -30.33 -32.85 -2.56
CA CYS A 24 -31.49 -32.77 -1.67
C CYS A 24 -32.23 -31.45 -1.88
N ASN A 25 -33.35 -31.54 -2.60
CA ASN A 25 -34.23 -30.40 -2.85
C ASN A 25 -35.19 -30.21 -1.65
N ASN A 26 -35.22 -29.00 -1.08
CA ASN A 26 -36.17 -28.54 -0.05
C ASN A 26 -36.10 -29.16 1.36
N ALA A 27 -35.33 -30.23 1.60
CA ALA A 27 -35.24 -30.86 2.92
C ALA A 27 -34.44 -30.04 3.96
N ALA A 28 -33.66 -29.05 3.52
CA ALA A 28 -32.70 -28.33 4.36
C ALA A 28 -33.00 -26.83 4.57
N ASN A 29 -34.14 -26.34 4.05
CA ASN A 29 -34.46 -24.91 4.09
C ASN A 29 -34.54 -24.35 5.53
N SER A 30 -34.92 -25.17 6.51
CA SER A 30 -35.00 -24.80 7.92
C SER A 30 -34.96 -26.05 8.83
N LEU A 31 -33.78 -26.35 9.37
CA LEU A 31 -33.57 -27.35 10.42
C LEU A 31 -33.87 -26.71 11.77
N ASN A 32 -34.89 -27.22 12.47
CA ASN A 32 -35.40 -26.63 13.71
C ASN A 32 -35.21 -27.54 14.92
N THR A 33 -34.76 -28.77 14.72
CA THR A 33 -34.48 -29.75 15.77
C THR A 33 -33.26 -30.60 15.44
N GLN A 34 -32.64 -31.22 16.45
CA GLN A 34 -31.55 -32.19 16.20
C GLN A 34 -32.03 -33.36 15.33
N ALA A 35 -33.30 -33.77 15.46
CA ALA A 35 -33.88 -34.82 14.62
C ALA A 35 -33.95 -34.43 13.13
N ASP A 36 -34.11 -33.13 12.80
CA ASP A 36 -34.07 -32.66 11.42
C ASP A 36 -32.66 -32.79 10.84
N VAL A 37 -31.64 -32.46 11.64
CA VAL A 37 -30.21 -32.59 11.28
C VAL A 37 -29.86 -34.05 11.02
N ASP A 38 -30.22 -34.94 11.95
CA ASP A 38 -29.95 -36.37 11.83
C ASP A 38 -30.69 -36.99 10.63
N ALA A 39 -31.93 -36.56 10.38
CA ALA A 39 -32.73 -37.03 9.25
C ALA A 39 -32.14 -36.59 7.91
N LEU A 40 -31.62 -35.36 7.82
CA LEU A 40 -30.93 -34.88 6.62
C LEU A 40 -29.61 -35.62 6.40
N GLY A 41 -28.81 -35.80 7.45
CA GLY A 41 -27.55 -36.56 7.37
C GLY A 41 -27.76 -38.00 6.91
N ALA A 42 -28.84 -38.65 7.33
CA ALA A 42 -29.18 -40.01 6.92
C ALA A 42 -29.49 -40.14 5.40
N LEU A 43 -29.78 -39.03 4.71
CA LEU A 43 -29.97 -39.02 3.25
C LEU A 43 -28.64 -39.07 2.49
N ASN A 44 -27.49 -38.83 3.16
CA ASN A 44 -26.16 -38.73 2.55
C ASN A 44 -26.12 -37.74 1.37
N CYS A 45 -26.77 -36.59 1.54
CA CYS A 45 -26.76 -35.52 0.55
C CYS A 45 -25.35 -34.93 0.41
N THR A 46 -24.90 -34.70 -0.82
CA THR A 46 -23.66 -33.94 -1.09
C THR A 46 -23.96 -32.49 -1.48
N GLU A 47 -25.17 -32.21 -1.98
CA GLU A 47 -25.57 -30.89 -2.46
C GLU A 47 -26.98 -30.53 -2.00
N ILE A 48 -27.15 -29.28 -1.56
CA ILE A 48 -28.45 -28.67 -1.26
C ILE A 48 -28.73 -27.61 -2.32
N ASN A 49 -29.74 -27.85 -3.15
CA ASN A 49 -30.20 -26.88 -4.13
C ASN A 49 -31.13 -25.85 -3.45
N GLY A 50 -30.53 -24.93 -2.72
CA GLY A 50 -31.22 -23.90 -1.95
C GLY A 50 -30.50 -23.55 -0.65
N ARG A 51 -31.26 -23.03 0.31
CA ARG A 51 -30.76 -22.66 1.63
C ARG A 51 -30.57 -23.89 2.52
N LEU A 52 -29.44 -23.98 3.19
CA LEU A 52 -29.23 -24.76 4.41
C LEU A 52 -29.40 -23.82 5.61
N GLY A 53 -30.55 -23.90 6.28
CA GLY A 53 -30.86 -23.05 7.43
C GLY A 53 -30.84 -23.85 8.74
N ILE A 54 -30.02 -23.45 9.70
CA ILE A 54 -29.89 -24.10 11.02
C ILE A 54 -30.40 -23.11 12.08
N TYR A 55 -31.56 -23.40 12.67
CA TYR A 55 -32.30 -22.46 13.54
C TYR A 55 -32.66 -23.01 14.92
N GLY A 56 -32.81 -24.33 15.04
CA GLY A 56 -33.34 -24.97 16.24
C GLY A 56 -32.44 -24.82 17.45
N SER A 57 -32.92 -24.23 18.54
CA SER A 57 -32.14 -24.06 19.79
C SER A 57 -31.77 -25.38 20.49
N ASP A 58 -32.33 -26.51 20.08
CA ASP A 58 -31.99 -27.86 20.57
C ASP A 58 -30.94 -28.57 19.70
N ILE A 59 -30.53 -27.98 18.57
CA ILE A 59 -29.46 -28.50 17.73
C ILE A 59 -28.12 -28.22 18.43
N THR A 60 -27.34 -29.27 18.69
CA THR A 60 -26.03 -29.20 19.35
C THR A 60 -24.92 -29.91 18.58
N ASP A 61 -25.28 -30.70 17.56
CA ASP A 61 -24.34 -31.51 16.78
C ASP A 61 -24.66 -31.41 15.29
N LEU A 62 -23.72 -30.87 14.50
CA LEU A 62 -23.84 -30.75 13.04
C LEU A 62 -23.02 -31.81 12.29
N THR A 63 -22.31 -32.71 12.98
CA THR A 63 -21.52 -33.77 12.34
C THR A 63 -22.30 -34.67 11.37
N PRO A 64 -23.64 -34.91 11.53
CA PRO A 64 -24.42 -35.61 10.51
C PRO A 64 -24.43 -34.91 9.14
N LEU A 65 -24.14 -33.61 9.08
CA LEU A 65 -24.12 -32.81 7.84
C LEU A 65 -22.80 -32.87 7.07
N SER A 66 -21.78 -33.55 7.60
CA SER A 66 -20.41 -33.63 7.05
C SER A 66 -20.29 -34.15 5.61
N SER A 67 -21.34 -34.77 5.06
CA SER A 67 -21.39 -35.21 3.67
C SER A 67 -21.75 -34.09 2.68
N ILE A 68 -22.33 -32.98 3.15
CA ILE A 68 -22.74 -31.85 2.34
C ILE A 68 -21.49 -31.04 1.98
N THR A 69 -21.31 -30.79 0.69
CA THR A 69 -20.18 -30.00 0.17
C THR A 69 -20.61 -28.71 -0.49
N SER A 70 -21.90 -28.53 -0.77
CA SER A 70 -22.39 -27.29 -1.42
C SER A 70 -23.83 -26.94 -1.08
N CYS A 71 -24.09 -25.65 -0.96
CA CYS A 71 -25.44 -25.08 -0.88
C CYS A 71 -25.50 -23.68 -1.51
N LEU A 72 -26.70 -23.13 -1.71
CA LEU A 72 -26.83 -21.76 -2.18
C LEU A 72 -26.58 -20.77 -1.03
N ASP A 73 -27.39 -20.85 0.02
CA ASP A 73 -27.27 -20.03 1.23
C ASP A 73 -26.96 -20.94 2.42
N LEU A 74 -25.96 -20.59 3.22
CA LEU A 74 -25.76 -21.15 4.55
C LEU A 74 -26.19 -20.11 5.58
N VAL A 75 -27.18 -20.45 6.40
CA VAL A 75 -27.63 -19.59 7.50
C VAL A 75 -27.57 -20.36 8.81
N VAL A 76 -26.76 -19.91 9.75
CA VAL A 76 -26.64 -20.49 11.09
C VAL A 76 -27.08 -19.47 12.13
N ALA A 77 -28.21 -19.73 12.78
CA ALA A 77 -28.71 -18.92 13.87
C ALA A 77 -29.26 -19.78 15.02
N ASN A 78 -28.40 -20.07 15.99
CA ASN A 78 -28.61 -21.09 16.99
C ASN A 78 -27.96 -20.71 18.34
N SER A 79 -28.72 -20.80 19.42
CA SER A 79 -28.28 -20.39 20.76
C SER A 79 -27.50 -21.45 21.56
N SER A 80 -27.30 -22.65 21.01
CA SER A 80 -26.79 -23.84 21.72
C SER A 80 -25.55 -24.46 21.09
N LEU A 81 -25.21 -24.13 19.85
CA LEU A 81 -24.03 -24.59 19.15
C LEU A 81 -22.77 -23.93 19.72
N THR A 82 -21.77 -24.75 20.00
CA THR A 82 -20.43 -24.29 20.44
C THR A 82 -19.39 -24.33 19.33
N THR A 83 -19.64 -25.10 18.27
CA THR A 83 -18.81 -25.24 17.07
C THR A 83 -19.70 -25.42 15.83
N LEU A 84 -19.13 -25.22 14.65
CA LEU A 84 -19.71 -25.53 13.34
C LEU A 84 -19.16 -26.84 12.74
N ASP A 85 -18.49 -27.69 13.53
CA ASP A 85 -18.00 -29.02 13.11
C ASP A 85 -19.08 -29.82 12.38
N GLY A 86 -18.74 -30.37 11.22
CA GLY A 86 -19.68 -30.98 10.26
C GLY A 86 -20.02 -30.10 9.06
N LEU A 87 -19.57 -28.83 9.02
CA LEU A 87 -19.74 -27.93 7.87
C LEU A 87 -18.44 -27.63 7.11
N GLU A 88 -17.32 -28.31 7.43
CA GLU A 88 -15.95 -28.03 6.98
C GLU A 88 -15.79 -27.94 5.46
N ASN A 89 -16.61 -28.69 4.73
CA ASN A 89 -16.53 -28.83 3.28
C ASN A 89 -17.62 -28.06 2.54
N VAL A 90 -18.47 -27.31 3.25
CA VAL A 90 -19.62 -26.64 2.64
C VAL A 90 -19.16 -25.36 1.95
N GLU A 91 -19.23 -25.36 0.62
CA GLU A 91 -19.15 -24.13 -0.18
C GLU A 91 -20.56 -23.54 -0.34
N ALA A 92 -20.72 -22.27 0.05
CA ALA A 92 -21.97 -21.54 -0.11
C ALA A 92 -21.79 -20.30 -1.01
N THR A 93 -22.86 -19.80 -1.62
CA THR A 93 -22.79 -18.49 -2.27
C THR A 93 -23.00 -17.35 -1.26
N LEU A 94 -23.81 -17.57 -0.23
CA LEU A 94 -24.05 -16.63 0.86
C LEU A 94 -23.82 -17.33 2.19
N ILE A 95 -23.12 -16.67 3.11
CA ILE A 95 -22.96 -17.16 4.48
C ILE A 95 -23.50 -16.10 5.45
N GLU A 96 -24.44 -16.50 6.30
CA GLU A 96 -24.95 -15.69 7.41
C GLU A 96 -24.84 -16.49 8.72
N ILE A 97 -24.01 -16.00 9.65
CA ILE A 97 -23.84 -16.58 10.99
C ILE A 97 -24.26 -15.52 11.99
N ARG A 98 -25.39 -15.74 12.66
CA ARG A 98 -25.93 -14.74 13.58
C ARG A 98 -26.56 -15.29 14.84
N ASP A 99 -26.53 -14.52 15.91
CA ASP A 99 -27.21 -14.86 17.17
C ASP A 99 -26.77 -16.24 17.72
N ASN A 100 -25.48 -16.59 17.57
CA ASN A 100 -24.88 -17.82 18.12
C ASN A 100 -24.05 -17.52 19.36
N ASP A 101 -24.74 -17.29 20.49
CA ASP A 101 -24.14 -16.81 21.73
C ASP A 101 -23.10 -17.77 22.35
N LEU A 102 -23.11 -19.06 22.00
CA LEU A 102 -22.16 -20.04 22.55
C LEU A 102 -21.03 -20.41 21.59
N LEU A 103 -21.06 -19.92 20.35
CA LEU A 103 -20.08 -20.26 19.33
C LEU A 103 -18.75 -19.55 19.62
N THR A 104 -17.65 -20.30 19.63
CA THR A 104 -16.31 -19.76 19.96
C THR A 104 -15.43 -19.47 18.75
N ASP A 105 -15.69 -20.14 17.64
CA ASP A 105 -15.00 -19.99 16.36
C ASP A 105 -15.92 -20.37 15.18
N ILE A 106 -15.51 -19.97 13.97
CA ILE A 106 -16.23 -20.23 12.71
C ILE A 106 -15.29 -20.83 11.65
N ASP A 107 -14.24 -21.51 12.09
CA ASP A 107 -13.18 -22.02 11.20
C ASP A 107 -13.65 -23.19 10.33
N ALA A 108 -14.75 -23.83 10.70
CA ALA A 108 -15.35 -24.91 9.92
C ALA A 108 -16.08 -24.43 8.65
N VAL A 109 -16.10 -23.15 8.28
CA VAL A 109 -16.75 -22.67 7.04
C VAL A 109 -15.83 -21.83 6.14
N LEU A 110 -14.52 -22.10 6.23
CA LEU A 110 -13.45 -21.33 5.56
C LEU A 110 -13.23 -21.65 4.07
N GLY A 111 -14.07 -22.47 3.43
CA GLY A 111 -13.81 -23.06 2.11
C GLY A 111 -13.87 -22.09 0.93
N ASN A 112 -14.65 -21.01 1.05
CA ASN A 112 -14.98 -20.15 -0.09
C ASN A 112 -13.90 -19.11 -0.41
N ASP A 113 -13.44 -19.09 -1.67
CA ASP A 113 -12.63 -17.99 -2.22
C ASP A 113 -13.47 -16.78 -2.68
N THR A 114 -14.75 -17.03 -2.98
CA THR A 114 -15.70 -16.05 -3.48
C THR A 114 -17.05 -16.25 -2.81
N LEU A 115 -17.67 -15.17 -2.34
CA LEU A 115 -19.03 -15.16 -1.85
C LEU A 115 -19.82 -14.06 -2.56
N VAL A 116 -21.15 -14.23 -2.62
CA VAL A 116 -22.08 -13.16 -2.94
C VAL A 116 -22.23 -12.26 -1.72
N ALA A 117 -22.40 -12.82 -0.53
CA ALA A 117 -22.53 -12.07 0.71
C ALA A 117 -21.95 -12.83 1.91
N LEU A 118 -21.41 -12.08 2.86
CA LEU A 118 -20.94 -12.58 4.15
C LEU A 118 -21.50 -11.72 5.27
N ARG A 119 -22.23 -12.34 6.20
CA ARG A 119 -22.82 -11.67 7.36
C ARG A 119 -22.45 -12.42 8.63
N ILE A 120 -21.75 -11.75 9.53
CA ILE A 120 -21.41 -12.28 10.86
C ILE A 120 -21.95 -11.29 11.88
N LEU A 121 -23.05 -11.65 12.55
CA LEU A 121 -23.85 -10.68 13.32
C LEU A 121 -24.14 -11.18 14.73
N ARG A 122 -23.74 -10.45 15.77
CA ARG A 122 -24.13 -10.75 17.18
C ARG A 122 -23.80 -12.19 17.60
N ASN A 123 -22.53 -12.57 17.51
CA ASN A 123 -22.05 -13.85 18.03
C ASN A 123 -21.15 -13.58 19.24
N ASP A 124 -21.76 -13.53 20.42
CA ASP A 124 -21.21 -12.92 21.65
C ASP A 124 -20.04 -13.64 22.33
N ASN A 125 -19.65 -14.83 21.84
CA ASN A 125 -18.49 -15.56 22.36
C ASN A 125 -17.40 -15.77 21.29
N LEU A 126 -17.57 -15.21 20.08
CA LEU A 126 -16.50 -15.20 19.09
C LEU A 126 -15.40 -14.23 19.53
N THR A 127 -14.19 -14.77 19.70
CA THR A 127 -13.02 -13.97 20.11
C THR A 127 -12.14 -13.55 18.95
N THR A 128 -12.17 -14.31 17.84
CA THR A 128 -11.39 -14.03 16.63
C THR A 128 -12.16 -14.46 15.39
N ILE A 129 -11.99 -13.73 14.28
CA ILE A 129 -12.41 -14.14 12.94
C ILE A 129 -11.16 -14.12 12.05
N ASN A 130 -10.83 -15.24 11.40
CA ASN A 130 -9.67 -15.33 10.50
C ASN A 130 -10.00 -16.13 9.25
N TRP A 131 -10.26 -15.44 8.14
CA TRP A 131 -10.76 -16.02 6.89
C TRP A 131 -9.77 -15.78 5.74
N PRO A 132 -8.66 -16.54 5.68
CA PRO A 132 -7.58 -16.29 4.72
C PRO A 132 -7.91 -16.73 3.29
N ASN A 133 -8.93 -17.55 3.06
CA ASN A 133 -9.21 -18.04 1.71
C ASN A 133 -10.10 -17.07 0.91
N LEU A 134 -10.90 -16.24 1.58
CA LEU A 134 -11.85 -15.35 0.94
C LEU A 134 -11.11 -14.21 0.22
N LYS A 135 -11.37 -14.09 -1.08
CA LYS A 135 -10.76 -13.07 -1.96
C LYS A 135 -11.76 -12.07 -2.50
N PHE A 136 -13.00 -12.50 -2.76
CA PHE A 136 -13.99 -11.67 -3.45
C PHE A 136 -15.37 -11.73 -2.81
N ILE A 137 -16.02 -10.58 -2.73
CA ILE A 137 -17.47 -10.45 -2.50
C ILE A 137 -18.10 -9.84 -3.78
N ASP A 138 -18.74 -10.66 -4.62
CA ASP A 138 -19.31 -10.28 -5.95
C ASP A 138 -20.83 -10.00 -5.84
N PRO A 139 -21.33 -8.80 -6.21
CA PRO A 139 -22.61 -8.29 -5.74
C PRO A 139 -23.68 -8.46 -6.81
N GLN A 140 -23.58 -9.45 -7.73
CA GLN A 140 -24.52 -9.60 -8.86
C GLN A 140 -26.00 -9.64 -8.40
N ILE A 141 -26.25 -9.78 -7.08
CA ILE A 141 -27.58 -9.75 -6.44
C ILE A 141 -27.65 -8.89 -5.14
N ASN A 142 -26.82 -7.84 -4.98
CA ASN A 142 -26.77 -7.00 -3.75
C ASN A 142 -26.30 -7.73 -2.47
N GLY A 143 -25.22 -8.49 -2.53
CA GLY A 143 -24.65 -9.08 -1.32
C GLY A 143 -23.79 -8.12 -0.51
N ASP A 144 -23.89 -8.22 0.81
CA ASP A 144 -23.18 -7.37 1.76
C ASP A 144 -22.05 -8.17 2.44
N PHE A 145 -20.93 -7.51 2.69
CA PHE A 145 -19.94 -7.89 3.69
C PHE A 145 -20.26 -7.10 4.96
N HIS A 146 -20.86 -7.75 5.95
CA HIS A 146 -21.33 -7.09 7.16
C HIS A 146 -20.87 -7.84 8.40
N ILE A 147 -20.08 -7.16 9.23
CA ILE A 147 -19.63 -7.68 10.52
C ILE A 147 -20.20 -6.77 11.61
N ILE A 148 -21.09 -7.33 12.43
CA ILE A 148 -21.51 -6.75 13.71
C ILE A 148 -20.88 -7.64 14.79
N PRO A 149 -19.77 -7.19 15.42
CA PRO A 149 -19.13 -7.92 16.50
C PRO A 149 -20.13 -8.27 17.60
N GLY A 150 -19.99 -9.46 18.18
CA GLY A 150 -20.54 -9.72 19.50
C GLY A 150 -19.67 -9.08 20.59
N ASN A 151 -19.93 -9.42 21.84
CA ASN A 151 -19.05 -9.03 22.94
C ASN A 151 -17.73 -9.85 22.94
N GLY A 152 -16.58 -9.23 23.15
CA GLY A 152 -15.29 -9.91 23.33
C GLY A 152 -14.48 -10.24 22.07
N LEU A 153 -14.80 -9.65 20.91
CA LEU A 153 -14.00 -9.84 19.70
C LEU A 153 -12.65 -9.11 19.85
N SER A 154 -11.55 -9.77 19.54
CA SER A 154 -10.19 -9.21 19.67
C SER A 154 -9.51 -8.98 18.32
N SER A 155 -9.85 -9.78 17.31
CA SER A 155 -9.34 -9.61 15.96
C SER A 155 -10.30 -10.08 14.87
N VAL A 156 -10.25 -9.41 13.73
CA VAL A 156 -10.94 -9.74 12.48
C VAL A 156 -9.92 -9.66 11.36
N SER A 157 -9.65 -10.77 10.69
CA SER A 157 -8.63 -10.85 9.65
C SER A 157 -9.18 -11.53 8.39
N PHE A 158 -9.10 -10.81 7.28
CA PHE A 158 -9.41 -11.24 5.93
C PHE A 158 -8.20 -10.85 5.04
N PRO A 159 -7.04 -11.47 5.27
CA PRO A 159 -5.75 -10.97 4.78
C PRO A 159 -5.62 -11.05 3.25
N ASN A 160 -6.44 -11.89 2.60
CA ASN A 160 -6.44 -12.07 1.15
C ASN A 160 -7.72 -11.54 0.48
N LEU A 161 -8.60 -10.84 1.20
CA LEU A 161 -9.78 -10.21 0.61
C LEU A 161 -9.32 -9.05 -0.28
N GLU A 162 -9.49 -9.18 -1.59
CA GLU A 162 -8.98 -8.23 -2.58
C GLU A 162 -10.04 -7.19 -2.97
N ARG A 163 -11.32 -7.60 -3.03
CA ARG A 163 -12.38 -6.72 -3.53
C ARG A 163 -13.76 -7.04 -2.94
N VAL A 164 -14.48 -5.99 -2.57
CA VAL A 164 -15.89 -6.04 -2.15
C VAL A 164 -16.71 -5.17 -3.09
N GLU A 165 -17.38 -5.78 -4.05
CA GLU A 165 -18.19 -5.06 -5.03
C GLU A 165 -19.58 -4.68 -4.46
N GLY A 166 -19.92 -5.20 -3.28
CA GLY A 166 -21.14 -4.92 -2.54
C GLY A 166 -20.97 -3.80 -1.51
N ARG A 167 -21.79 -3.85 -0.45
CA ARG A 167 -21.57 -3.00 0.71
C ARG A 167 -20.62 -3.69 1.68
N PHE A 168 -19.62 -2.96 2.16
CA PHE A 168 -18.80 -3.31 3.31
C PHE A 168 -19.26 -2.44 4.48
N ILE A 169 -19.87 -3.07 5.49
CA ILE A 169 -20.21 -2.39 6.75
C ILE A 169 -19.30 -2.89 7.88
N LEU A 170 -18.65 -1.95 8.56
CA LEU A 170 -18.10 -2.13 9.90
C LEU A 170 -18.94 -1.32 10.88
N GLU A 171 -19.75 -2.02 11.69
CA GLU A 171 -20.65 -1.44 12.69
C GLU A 171 -20.30 -1.96 14.10
N GLU A 172 -20.49 -1.13 15.13
CA GLU A 172 -20.63 -1.54 16.54
C GLU A 172 -19.49 -2.39 17.14
N SER A 173 -18.25 -1.89 17.12
CA SER A 173 -17.18 -2.41 18.00
C SER A 173 -17.32 -1.84 19.41
N ARG A 174 -18.30 -2.30 20.21
CA ARG A 174 -18.37 -1.94 21.65
C ARG A 174 -17.11 -2.38 22.41
N ASP A 175 -16.40 -3.37 21.87
CA ASP A 175 -15.10 -3.80 22.36
C ASP A 175 -14.02 -2.78 21.98
N GLN A 176 -13.29 -2.31 22.98
CA GLN A 176 -12.11 -1.49 22.75
C GLN A 176 -10.95 -2.35 22.29
N GLY A 177 -10.26 -1.93 21.23
CA GLY A 177 -9.00 -2.55 20.78
C GLY A 177 -9.15 -3.77 19.87
N VAL A 178 -10.29 -3.94 19.20
CA VAL A 178 -10.41 -4.93 18.11
C VAL A 178 -9.42 -4.57 17.00
N THR A 179 -8.62 -5.54 16.58
CA THR A 179 -7.70 -5.38 15.45
C THR A 179 -8.36 -5.88 14.17
N TYR A 180 -8.27 -5.07 13.11
CA TYR A 180 -8.83 -5.41 11.80
C TYR A 180 -7.70 -5.54 10.78
N ASP A 181 -7.75 -6.58 9.95
CA ASP A 181 -6.79 -6.83 8.87
C ASP A 181 -7.53 -7.09 7.56
N PHE A 182 -7.54 -6.07 6.72
CA PHE A 182 -7.98 -6.11 5.32
C PHE A 182 -6.82 -5.72 4.41
N SER A 183 -5.62 -6.20 4.71
CA SER A 183 -4.36 -5.74 4.11
C SER A 183 -4.25 -5.90 2.59
N SER A 184 -5.01 -6.83 1.99
CA SER A 184 -5.06 -7.02 0.53
C SER A 184 -6.21 -6.30 -0.16
N LEU A 185 -7.10 -5.63 0.59
CA LEU A 185 -8.31 -5.03 0.03
C LEU A 185 -7.96 -3.80 -0.80
N ARG A 186 -8.20 -3.88 -2.11
CA ARG A 186 -7.89 -2.81 -3.08
C ARG A 186 -9.09 -1.99 -3.49
N ALA A 187 -10.27 -2.60 -3.53
CA ALA A 187 -11.47 -1.90 -3.97
C ALA A 187 -12.73 -2.30 -3.19
N VAL A 188 -13.54 -1.31 -2.86
CA VAL A 188 -14.84 -1.50 -2.22
C VAL A 188 -15.88 -0.64 -2.92
N ARG A 189 -17.05 -1.18 -3.26
CA ARG A 189 -18.09 -0.32 -3.84
C ARG A 189 -18.64 0.65 -2.78
N ASP A 190 -19.28 0.14 -1.74
CA ASP A 190 -19.88 0.97 -0.68
C ASP A 190 -19.21 0.63 0.66
N LEU A 191 -18.22 1.44 1.08
CA LEU A 191 -17.55 1.28 2.37
C LEU A 191 -18.24 2.16 3.41
N THR A 192 -18.86 1.54 4.40
CA THR A 192 -19.50 2.21 5.54
C THR A 192 -18.81 1.79 6.83
N ILE A 193 -18.30 2.78 7.56
CA ILE A 193 -17.76 2.64 8.92
C ILE A 193 -18.65 3.49 9.81
N GLU A 194 -19.44 2.84 10.67
CA GLU A 194 -20.40 3.53 11.53
C GLU A 194 -20.38 3.03 12.96
N ASP A 195 -20.64 3.94 13.92
CA ASP A 195 -20.74 3.64 15.35
C ASP A 195 -19.54 2.80 15.89
N SER A 196 -18.34 3.12 15.39
CA SER A 196 -17.10 2.36 15.63
C SER A 196 -16.12 3.08 16.56
N ASN A 197 -15.32 2.30 17.29
CA ASN A 197 -14.26 2.78 18.20
C ASN A 197 -12.84 2.61 17.60
N LEU A 198 -12.73 2.54 16.28
CA LEU A 198 -11.44 2.48 15.57
C LEU A 198 -10.54 3.67 15.94
N SER A 199 -9.25 3.42 16.14
CA SER A 199 -8.24 4.45 16.40
C SER A 199 -7.68 5.10 15.13
N ASP A 200 -7.73 4.38 14.02
CA ASP A 200 -7.29 4.78 12.69
C ASP A 200 -7.86 3.79 11.65
N LEU A 201 -7.51 3.98 10.37
CA LEU A 201 -7.93 3.14 9.25
C LEU A 201 -6.79 2.27 8.72
N SER A 202 -5.80 1.95 9.57
CA SER A 202 -4.63 1.11 9.20
C SER A 202 -5.00 -0.31 8.78
N ALA A 203 -6.26 -0.72 8.99
CA ALA A 203 -6.83 -1.95 8.48
C ALA A 203 -6.90 -2.00 6.93
N PHE A 204 -6.85 -0.85 6.25
CA PHE A 204 -7.04 -0.70 4.79
C PHE A 204 -5.81 -0.16 4.04
N PRO A 205 -4.59 -0.67 4.28
CA PRO A 205 -3.36 -0.06 3.77
C PRO A 205 -3.23 -0.10 2.24
N SER A 206 -3.95 -1.01 1.57
CA SER A 206 -3.90 -1.22 0.12
C SER A 206 -5.15 -0.72 -0.62
N LEU A 207 -6.08 -0.04 0.07
CA LEU A 207 -7.33 0.41 -0.53
C LEU A 207 -7.07 1.52 -1.54
N GLU A 208 -7.33 1.27 -2.82
CA GLU A 208 -7.03 2.16 -3.94
C GLU A 208 -8.27 2.88 -4.48
N GLU A 209 -9.43 2.21 -4.44
CA GLU A 209 -10.67 2.69 -5.06
C GLU A 209 -11.89 2.40 -4.18
N VAL A 210 -12.76 3.41 -4.03
CA VAL A 210 -14.09 3.25 -3.44
C VAL A 210 -15.16 3.91 -4.32
N ASP A 211 -16.38 3.39 -4.42
CA ASP A 211 -17.48 4.17 -5.02
C ASP A 211 -18.05 5.16 -4.00
N ASP A 212 -18.61 4.65 -2.91
CA ASP A 212 -19.20 5.42 -1.81
C ASP A 212 -18.40 5.15 -0.52
N PHE A 213 -17.79 6.20 0.06
CA PHE A 213 -17.07 6.15 1.33
C PHE A 213 -17.88 6.88 2.40
N ASN A 214 -18.36 6.15 3.41
CA ASN A 214 -19.18 6.67 4.49
C ASN A 214 -18.47 6.44 5.84
N LEU A 215 -18.13 7.53 6.53
CA LEU A 215 -17.68 7.53 7.92
C LEU A 215 -18.72 8.27 8.75
N LEU A 216 -19.36 7.57 9.70
CA LEU A 216 -20.57 8.06 10.37
C LEU A 216 -20.52 7.78 11.87
N ASN A 217 -20.77 8.81 12.68
CA ASN A 217 -20.92 8.69 14.15
C ASN A 217 -19.75 7.97 14.83
N THR A 218 -18.51 8.16 14.37
CA THR A 218 -17.32 7.55 14.98
C THR A 218 -16.58 8.53 15.90
N ASN A 219 -15.52 8.07 16.55
CA ASN A 219 -14.58 8.92 17.30
C ASN A 219 -13.13 8.76 16.81
N ILE A 220 -12.96 8.46 15.53
CA ILE A 220 -11.64 8.23 14.95
C ILE A 220 -10.84 9.55 14.87
N PRO A 221 -9.60 9.61 15.38
CA PRO A 221 -8.81 10.83 15.38
C PRO A 221 -8.14 11.14 14.04
N THR A 222 -8.01 10.15 13.15
CA THR A 222 -7.25 10.27 11.90
C THR A 222 -7.74 9.28 10.84
N LEU A 223 -7.60 9.64 9.56
CA LEU A 223 -7.81 8.74 8.43
C LEU A 223 -6.55 7.97 8.02
N SER A 224 -5.50 7.98 8.85
CA SER A 224 -4.26 7.23 8.62
C SER A 224 -4.56 5.77 8.27
N GLY A 225 -3.89 5.26 7.23
CA GLY A 225 -4.17 3.96 6.62
C GLY A 225 -4.77 4.05 5.21
N LEU A 226 -5.36 5.19 4.84
CA LEU A 226 -5.90 5.42 3.49
C LEU A 226 -4.90 6.04 2.50
N SER A 227 -3.59 5.88 2.73
CA SER A 227 -2.57 6.48 1.86
C SER A 227 -2.56 5.91 0.44
N SER A 228 -3.09 4.71 0.21
CA SER A 228 -3.21 4.13 -1.13
C SER A 228 -4.46 4.61 -1.89
N LEU A 229 -5.41 5.27 -1.23
CA LEU A 229 -6.70 5.62 -1.81
C LEU A 229 -6.52 6.74 -2.82
N THR A 230 -6.86 6.46 -4.09
CA THR A 230 -6.70 7.42 -5.20
C THR A 230 -8.02 7.94 -5.73
N THR A 231 -9.09 7.17 -5.58
CA THR A 231 -10.38 7.48 -6.20
C THR A 231 -11.55 7.16 -5.28
N ILE A 232 -12.45 8.13 -5.13
CA ILE A 232 -13.82 7.95 -4.63
C ILE A 232 -14.78 8.28 -5.77
N ASN A 233 -15.34 7.28 -6.45
CA ASN A 233 -16.09 7.51 -7.70
C ASN A 233 -17.39 8.30 -7.50
N ARG A 234 -18.01 8.18 -6.31
CA ARG A 234 -19.32 8.76 -6.00
C ARG A 234 -19.24 9.64 -4.77
N ASP A 235 -19.69 9.19 -3.61
CA ASP A 235 -19.85 10.06 -2.45
C ASP A 235 -18.73 9.84 -1.41
N LEU A 236 -18.09 10.92 -0.96
CA LEU A 236 -17.37 10.98 0.31
C LEU A 236 -18.29 11.61 1.36
N VAL A 237 -18.69 10.82 2.35
CA VAL A 237 -19.58 11.23 3.44
C VAL A 237 -18.85 11.08 4.78
N ILE A 238 -18.68 12.18 5.50
CA ILE A 238 -18.08 12.20 6.85
C ILE A 238 -19.01 12.99 7.77
N LEU A 239 -19.71 12.32 8.69
CA LEU A 239 -20.75 12.92 9.50
C LEU A 239 -20.70 12.48 10.96
N ARG A 240 -20.68 13.45 11.87
CA ARG A 240 -20.71 13.24 13.33
C ARG A 240 -19.50 12.47 13.87
N ASP A 241 -18.35 12.69 13.26
CA ASP A 241 -17.06 12.13 13.65
C ASP A 241 -16.30 13.14 14.52
N GLU A 242 -16.59 13.16 15.82
CA GLU A 242 -16.07 14.20 16.72
C GLU A 242 -14.56 14.06 16.97
N GLY A 243 -13.96 12.89 16.77
CA GLY A 243 -12.52 12.68 16.96
C GLY A 243 -11.65 13.31 15.87
N LEU A 244 -12.20 13.46 14.65
CA LEU A 244 -11.43 13.77 13.47
C LEU A 244 -11.09 15.27 13.38
N THR A 245 -9.83 15.60 13.10
CA THR A 245 -9.33 16.99 13.06
C THR A 245 -8.96 17.49 11.67
N ASN A 246 -8.57 16.58 10.77
CA ASN A 246 -8.23 16.87 9.38
C ASN A 246 -8.57 15.69 8.44
N LEU A 247 -8.41 15.89 7.13
CA LEU A 247 -8.60 14.85 6.11
C LEU A 247 -7.28 14.35 5.49
N ASP A 248 -6.15 14.67 6.11
CA ASP A 248 -4.79 14.49 5.54
C ASP A 248 -4.37 13.00 5.43
N GLY A 249 -5.15 12.07 6.01
CA GLY A 249 -4.93 10.63 5.89
C GLY A 249 -5.19 10.05 4.49
N MET A 250 -5.67 10.86 3.54
CA MET A 250 -5.89 10.50 2.13
C MET A 250 -5.01 11.33 1.17
N PRO A 251 -3.67 11.34 1.33
CA PRO A 251 -2.79 12.25 0.61
C PRO A 251 -2.70 11.99 -0.91
N ASN A 252 -3.04 10.77 -1.35
CA ASN A 252 -2.99 10.38 -2.77
C ASN A 252 -4.37 10.39 -3.44
N LEU A 253 -5.42 10.89 -2.78
CA LEU A 253 -6.74 10.99 -3.37
C LEU A 253 -6.69 12.03 -4.50
N VAL A 254 -6.97 11.58 -5.72
CA VAL A 254 -6.94 12.39 -6.95
C VAL A 254 -8.34 12.82 -7.35
N SER A 255 -9.33 11.94 -7.18
CA SER A 255 -10.70 12.19 -7.64
C SER A 255 -11.72 11.82 -6.58
N VAL A 256 -12.70 12.69 -6.38
CA VAL A 256 -13.88 12.47 -5.54
C VAL A 256 -15.11 12.99 -6.28
N GLY A 257 -16.23 12.25 -6.27
CA GLY A 257 -17.44 12.65 -7.00
C GLY A 257 -18.23 13.78 -6.31
N ARG A 258 -18.73 13.53 -5.10
CA ARG A 258 -19.47 14.47 -4.26
C ARG A 258 -18.96 14.40 -2.84
N VAL A 259 -18.83 15.56 -2.19
CA VAL A 259 -18.35 15.67 -0.80
C VAL A 259 -19.47 16.12 0.12
N ILE A 260 -19.71 15.37 1.19
CA ILE A 260 -20.66 15.69 2.25
C ILE A 260 -19.94 15.58 3.59
N VAL A 261 -19.55 16.71 4.17
CA VAL A 261 -18.77 16.76 5.43
C VAL A 261 -19.48 17.66 6.42
N GLY A 262 -19.94 17.11 7.54
CA GLY A 262 -20.63 17.95 8.50
C GLY A 262 -20.90 17.38 9.86
N ASN A 263 -21.10 18.28 10.82
CA ASN A 263 -21.28 17.95 12.24
C ASN A 263 -20.04 17.29 12.87
N ASN A 264 -18.84 17.61 12.37
CA ASN A 264 -17.56 17.12 12.90
C ASN A 264 -16.88 18.26 13.67
N ALA A 265 -17.22 18.42 14.95
CA ALA A 265 -16.91 19.64 15.72
C ALA A 265 -15.41 19.98 15.80
N ASN A 266 -14.53 18.98 15.77
CA ASN A 266 -13.07 19.16 15.84
C ASN A 266 -12.38 19.21 14.47
N LEU A 267 -13.10 18.98 13.38
CA LEU A 267 -12.55 18.96 12.02
C LEU A 267 -12.31 20.39 11.54
N THR A 268 -11.05 20.83 11.50
CA THR A 268 -10.66 22.19 11.13
C THR A 268 -9.95 22.29 9.78
N SER A 269 -9.54 21.18 9.17
CA SER A 269 -8.90 21.15 7.85
C SER A 269 -9.55 20.12 6.93
N CYS A 270 -9.99 20.57 5.75
CA CYS A 270 -10.57 19.71 4.71
C CYS A 270 -10.00 20.00 3.32
N ALA A 271 -9.01 20.88 3.22
CA ALA A 271 -8.47 21.37 1.94
C ALA A 271 -7.39 20.42 1.38
N ILE A 272 -7.76 19.16 1.15
CA ILE A 272 -6.92 18.21 0.40
C ILE A 272 -7.11 18.42 -1.11
N SER A 273 -6.11 18.06 -1.93
CA SER A 273 -6.10 18.33 -3.38
C SER A 273 -7.42 17.96 -4.08
N ALA A 274 -7.89 16.72 -3.90
CA ALA A 274 -9.12 16.26 -4.55
C ALA A 274 -10.36 17.08 -4.18
N ILE A 275 -10.45 17.58 -2.94
CA ILE A 275 -11.58 18.44 -2.51
C ILE A 275 -11.43 19.84 -3.10
N CYS A 276 -10.21 20.38 -3.14
CA CYS A 276 -9.94 21.66 -3.77
C CYS A 276 -10.26 21.63 -5.28
N ASP A 277 -9.80 20.61 -5.99
CA ASP A 277 -10.05 20.41 -7.41
C ASP A 277 -11.57 20.27 -7.68
N LEU A 278 -12.27 19.47 -6.85
CA LEU A 278 -13.73 19.34 -6.94
C LEU A 278 -14.44 20.70 -6.81
N ILE A 279 -14.05 21.52 -5.84
CA ILE A 279 -14.70 22.81 -5.60
C ILE A 279 -14.37 23.81 -6.70
N GLU A 280 -13.11 23.88 -7.17
CA GLU A 280 -12.68 24.75 -8.27
C GLU A 280 -13.45 24.43 -9.56
N ASP A 281 -13.69 23.15 -9.83
CA ASP A 281 -14.45 22.67 -10.99
C ASP A 281 -15.98 22.86 -10.84
N GLY A 282 -16.46 23.39 -9.72
CA GLY A 282 -17.88 23.60 -9.44
C GLY A 282 -18.64 22.30 -9.13
N GLY A 283 -17.93 21.29 -8.63
CA GLY A 283 -18.47 20.01 -8.20
C GLY A 283 -19.42 20.11 -7.01
N SER A 284 -20.16 19.02 -6.75
CA SER A 284 -21.16 18.99 -5.68
C SER A 284 -20.51 18.83 -4.31
N SER A 285 -20.56 19.86 -3.47
CA SER A 285 -20.09 19.81 -2.10
C SER A 285 -21.12 20.36 -1.10
N SER A 286 -21.21 19.72 0.07
CA SER A 286 -22.02 20.15 1.20
C SER A 286 -21.17 20.06 2.47
N ILE A 287 -20.59 21.19 2.86
CA ILE A 287 -19.68 21.30 4.01
C ILE A 287 -20.27 22.26 5.05
N GLY A 288 -20.43 21.81 6.30
CA GLY A 288 -20.88 22.70 7.37
C GLY A 288 -21.06 22.05 8.74
N ASN A 289 -21.18 22.88 9.78
CA ASN A 289 -21.21 22.47 11.19
C ASN A 289 -19.94 21.72 11.64
N ASN A 290 -18.77 22.17 11.18
CA ASN A 290 -17.47 21.63 11.57
C ASN A 290 -16.67 22.68 12.36
N GLY A 291 -15.41 22.36 12.68
CA GLY A 291 -14.47 23.33 13.25
C GLY A 291 -14.10 24.45 12.27
N PRO A 292 -13.64 25.62 12.77
CA PRO A 292 -13.19 26.72 11.93
C PRO A 292 -12.07 26.30 10.96
N GLY A 293 -12.21 26.63 9.67
CA GLY A 293 -11.32 26.19 8.59
C GLY A 293 -11.93 25.08 7.72
N CYS A 294 -12.94 24.36 8.21
CA CYS A 294 -13.77 23.44 7.43
C CYS A 294 -15.27 23.62 7.72
N ASN A 295 -15.71 24.76 8.25
CA ASN A 295 -17.11 24.95 8.65
C ASN A 295 -18.02 25.46 7.50
N SER A 296 -17.48 25.70 6.32
CA SER A 296 -18.26 25.97 5.11
C SER A 296 -17.43 25.72 3.85
N VAL A 297 -18.10 25.57 2.70
CA VAL A 297 -17.42 25.51 1.39
C VAL A 297 -16.51 26.72 1.17
N ALA A 298 -16.95 27.93 1.54
CA ALA A 298 -16.14 29.15 1.40
C ALA A 298 -14.87 29.17 2.27
N GLU A 299 -14.90 28.54 3.47
CA GLU A 299 -13.70 28.38 4.29
C GLU A 299 -12.71 27.42 3.65
N VAL A 300 -13.21 26.30 3.09
CA VAL A 300 -12.37 25.33 2.37
C VAL A 300 -11.81 25.94 1.08
N GLU A 301 -12.60 26.69 0.30
CA GLU A 301 -12.12 27.44 -0.86
C GLU A 301 -10.99 28.41 -0.49
N ALA A 302 -11.18 29.19 0.58
CA ALA A 302 -10.15 30.09 1.06
C ALA A 302 -8.89 29.32 1.49
N ALA A 303 -9.07 28.19 2.17
CA ALA A 303 -7.99 27.30 2.56
C ALA A 303 -7.24 26.75 1.34
N CYS A 304 -7.93 26.29 0.30
CA CYS A 304 -7.31 25.82 -0.96
C CYS A 304 -6.47 26.89 -1.67
N LEU A 305 -6.84 28.17 -1.55
CA LEU A 305 -6.06 29.29 -2.09
C LEU A 305 -4.83 29.65 -1.23
N THR A 306 -4.83 29.25 0.04
CA THR A 306 -3.71 29.48 0.98
C THR A 306 -2.83 28.24 1.18
N ALA A 307 -3.39 27.05 0.99
CA ALA A 307 -2.74 25.75 0.94
C ALA A 307 -2.15 25.54 -0.45
N LEU A 308 -1.47 26.57 -0.96
CA LEU A 308 -0.58 26.35 -2.08
C LEU A 308 0.44 25.30 -1.58
N PRO A 309 0.57 24.15 -2.25
CA PRO A 309 1.67 23.23 -1.95
C PRO A 309 2.94 24.07 -1.97
N VAL A 310 3.94 23.77 -1.13
CA VAL A 310 5.23 24.47 -1.16
C VAL A 310 5.67 24.56 -2.62
N THR A 311 5.47 25.72 -3.24
CA THR A 311 5.82 25.90 -4.62
C THR A 311 7.32 26.00 -4.61
N TRP A 312 7.97 24.92 -5.05
CA TRP A 312 9.38 24.92 -5.37
C TRP A 312 9.62 26.06 -6.35
N GLN A 313 10.05 27.21 -5.84
CA GLN A 313 10.23 28.38 -6.68
C GLN A 313 11.39 28.14 -7.63
N SER A 314 12.40 27.41 -7.15
CA SER A 314 13.47 26.90 -7.99
C SER A 314 14.06 25.64 -7.38
N PHE A 315 14.52 24.74 -8.24
CA PHE A 315 15.50 23.71 -7.91
C PHE A 315 16.41 23.56 -9.10
N THR A 316 17.73 23.57 -8.90
CA THR A 316 18.73 23.51 -9.96
C THR A 316 19.88 22.61 -9.55
N ALA A 317 20.43 21.89 -10.53
CA ALA A 317 21.64 21.10 -10.40
C ALA A 317 22.68 21.62 -11.39
N ARG A 318 23.89 21.92 -10.91
CA ARG A 318 24.99 22.41 -11.74
C ARG A 318 26.25 21.61 -11.49
N ALA A 319 26.87 21.12 -12.57
CA ALA A 319 28.19 20.50 -12.50
C ALA A 319 29.26 21.53 -12.09
N VAL A 320 30.09 21.16 -11.13
CA VAL A 320 31.25 21.93 -10.63
C VAL A 320 32.47 21.02 -10.57
N ASP A 321 33.70 21.57 -10.53
CA ASP A 321 34.99 20.84 -10.66
C ASP A 321 35.15 19.55 -9.81
N LYS A 322 34.35 19.39 -8.74
CA LYS A 322 34.41 18.23 -7.82
C LYS A 322 33.04 17.65 -7.46
N GLY A 323 32.01 17.84 -8.30
CA GLY A 323 30.70 17.24 -8.09
C GLY A 323 29.54 18.08 -8.62
N VAL A 324 28.42 18.06 -7.90
CA VAL A 324 27.19 18.75 -8.29
C VAL A 324 26.80 19.74 -7.21
N GLN A 325 26.56 20.99 -7.59
CA GLN A 325 25.93 21.99 -6.74
C GLN A 325 24.41 21.95 -6.94
N LEU A 326 23.68 21.78 -5.84
CA LEU A 326 22.23 21.82 -5.78
C LEU A 326 21.78 23.11 -5.12
N ARG A 327 20.88 23.84 -5.75
CA ARG A 327 20.27 25.04 -5.18
C ARG A 327 18.77 24.99 -5.33
N TRP A 328 18.06 25.27 -4.25
CA TRP A 328 16.61 25.42 -4.29
C TRP A 328 16.14 26.58 -3.44
N SER A 329 14.92 27.02 -3.74
CA SER A 329 14.22 28.00 -2.94
C SER A 329 12.76 27.63 -2.73
N THR A 330 12.27 27.93 -1.54
CA THR A 330 10.88 27.73 -1.11
C THR A 330 10.27 29.08 -0.74
N THR A 331 8.98 29.27 -1.03
CA THR A 331 8.27 30.53 -0.76
C THR A 331 7.63 30.58 0.63
N GLN A 332 7.45 29.43 1.28
CA GLN A 332 6.88 29.30 2.62
C GLN A 332 7.30 27.95 3.23
N GLU A 333 7.59 27.91 4.54
CA GLU A 333 8.05 26.71 5.27
C GLU A 333 7.18 26.46 6.52
N GLU A 334 5.87 26.67 6.41
CA GLU A 334 4.97 26.33 7.50
C GLU A 334 4.96 24.81 7.69
N ASN A 335 5.06 24.37 8.94
CA ASN A 335 5.06 22.96 9.34
C ASN A 335 6.16 22.05 8.74
N ASN A 336 7.27 22.58 8.21
CA ASN A 336 8.36 21.75 7.71
C ASN A 336 9.31 21.25 8.82
N THR A 337 9.67 19.96 8.79
CA THR A 337 10.68 19.34 9.67
C THR A 337 12.08 19.29 9.05
N GLY A 338 12.16 19.31 7.72
CA GLY A 338 13.41 19.44 6.99
C GLY A 338 13.36 18.94 5.55
N TYR A 339 14.49 19.10 4.88
CA TYR A 339 14.69 18.70 3.49
C TYR A 339 15.75 17.62 3.41
N THR A 340 15.44 16.52 2.72
CA THR A 340 16.40 15.48 2.38
C THR A 340 16.71 15.54 0.88
N VAL A 341 17.97 15.75 0.54
CA VAL A 341 18.44 15.58 -0.84
C VAL A 341 18.50 14.09 -1.14
N GLU A 342 17.92 13.69 -2.27
CA GLU A 342 18.00 12.33 -2.78
C GLU A 342 18.71 12.29 -4.14
N HIS A 343 19.50 11.24 -4.35
CA HIS A 343 20.33 11.04 -5.54
C HIS A 343 20.06 9.66 -6.16
N SER A 344 19.99 9.61 -7.48
CA SER A 344 19.86 8.39 -8.27
C SER A 344 20.81 8.38 -9.48
N LEU A 345 21.17 7.17 -9.93
CA LEU A 345 21.93 6.92 -11.17
C LEU A 345 21.05 6.42 -12.32
N ASP A 346 19.83 5.95 -12.04
CA ASP A 346 18.90 5.39 -13.02
C ASP A 346 17.61 6.23 -13.18
N GLY A 347 17.42 7.23 -12.30
CA GLY A 347 16.22 8.07 -12.27
C GLY A 347 15.01 7.40 -11.62
N ILE A 348 15.18 6.20 -11.07
CA ILE A 348 14.11 5.36 -10.49
C ILE A 348 14.41 5.12 -9.01
N ALA A 349 15.57 4.56 -8.69
CA ALA A 349 15.99 4.25 -7.33
C ALA A 349 16.72 5.45 -6.72
N PHE A 350 16.00 6.26 -5.94
CA PHE A 350 16.55 7.41 -5.20
C PHE A 350 17.05 7.00 -3.81
N GLN A 351 18.26 7.46 -3.46
CA GLN A 351 18.88 7.22 -2.15
C GLN A 351 19.10 8.55 -1.42
N PRO A 352 18.83 8.62 -0.11
CA PRO A 352 19.03 9.85 0.66
C PRO A 352 20.53 10.15 0.82
N THR A 353 20.92 11.41 0.64
CA THR A 353 22.33 11.83 0.75
C THR A 353 22.59 12.80 1.90
N GLN A 354 21.70 13.78 2.10
CA GLN A 354 21.86 14.80 3.13
C GLN A 354 20.51 15.28 3.61
N HIS A 355 20.34 15.41 4.92
CA HIS A 355 19.20 16.08 5.54
C HIS A 355 19.59 17.49 6.02
N LEU A 356 18.73 18.48 5.77
CA LEU A 356 18.92 19.89 6.07
C LEU A 356 17.73 20.38 6.88
N ARG A 357 18.01 21.07 7.98
CA ARG A 357 16.97 21.66 8.81
C ARG A 357 16.35 22.89 8.12
N PRO A 358 15.05 23.14 8.31
CA PRO A 358 14.39 24.32 7.79
C PRO A 358 14.91 25.59 8.47
N ARG A 359 14.68 26.76 7.86
CA ARG A 359 15.04 28.03 8.50
C ARG A 359 13.99 28.35 9.60
N PRO A 360 14.29 29.27 10.53
CA PRO A 360 13.37 29.57 11.63
C PRO A 360 11.97 29.99 11.14
N GLN A 361 10.92 29.36 11.67
CA GLN A 361 9.50 29.45 11.27
C GLN A 361 8.86 30.86 11.24
N ASN A 362 9.55 31.90 11.71
CA ASN A 362 9.03 33.26 11.81
C ASN A 362 9.65 34.24 10.80
N ALA A 363 10.44 33.76 9.84
CA ALA A 363 10.93 34.57 8.74
C ALA A 363 10.00 34.38 7.54
N GLY A 364 9.02 35.27 7.34
CA GLY A 364 8.29 35.30 6.07
C GLY A 364 9.25 35.66 4.93
N GLY A 365 9.14 34.99 3.76
CA GLY A 365 9.91 35.29 2.57
C GLY A 365 10.51 34.04 1.88
N ILE A 366 11.25 34.26 0.79
CA ILE A 366 11.91 33.21 0.02
C ILE A 366 13.10 32.67 0.82
N HIS A 367 13.16 31.36 1.03
CA HIS A 367 14.27 30.68 1.70
C HIS A 367 15.14 29.97 0.68
N GLU A 368 16.42 30.34 0.63
CA GLU A 368 17.40 29.75 -0.28
C GLU A 368 18.31 28.74 0.42
N TYR A 369 18.55 27.64 -0.29
CA TYR A 369 19.40 26.54 0.10
C TYR A 369 20.46 26.28 -0.97
N ASP A 370 21.67 25.97 -0.53
CA ASP A 370 22.81 25.63 -1.39
C ASP A 370 23.53 24.43 -0.76
N TRP A 371 23.61 23.33 -1.49
CA TRP A 371 24.29 22.12 -1.06
C TRP A 371 25.19 21.57 -2.15
N TRP A 372 26.34 21.05 -1.73
CA TRP A 372 27.34 20.48 -2.62
C TRP A 372 27.43 18.97 -2.42
N HIS A 373 27.12 18.23 -3.49
CA HIS A 373 27.32 16.79 -3.55
C HIS A 373 28.72 16.46 -4.12
N PRO A 374 29.65 15.92 -3.31
CA PRO A 374 30.94 15.47 -3.81
C PRO A 374 30.77 14.20 -4.63
N ASN A 375 30.88 14.30 -5.96
CA ASN A 375 30.72 13.18 -6.87
C ASN A 375 31.78 13.22 -7.98
N ARG A 376 32.38 12.07 -8.27
CA ARG A 376 33.46 11.89 -9.26
C ARG A 376 33.13 10.84 -10.30
N VAL A 377 31.97 10.18 -10.17
CA VAL A 377 31.50 9.19 -11.12
C VAL A 377 30.93 9.93 -12.31
N GLY A 378 31.40 9.61 -13.51
CA GLY A 378 30.81 10.12 -14.75
C GLY A 378 29.49 9.42 -15.07
N GLY A 379 28.66 10.06 -15.89
CA GLY A 379 27.34 9.55 -16.24
C GLY A 379 26.23 10.53 -15.93
N THR A 380 24.99 10.07 -16.09
CA THR A 380 23.81 10.86 -15.77
C THR A 380 23.46 10.68 -14.30
N HIS A 381 23.22 11.79 -13.60
CA HIS A 381 22.80 11.81 -12.21
C HIS A 381 21.46 12.53 -12.10
N TYR A 382 20.58 11.99 -11.27
CA TYR A 382 19.26 12.54 -11.00
C TYR A 382 19.20 12.97 -9.54
N TYR A 383 18.69 14.17 -9.30
CA TYR A 383 18.49 14.70 -7.96
C TYR A 383 17.04 15.11 -7.77
N ARG A 384 16.52 14.94 -6.55
CA ARG A 384 15.27 15.56 -6.09
C ARG A 384 15.42 15.94 -4.62
N ILE A 385 14.59 16.87 -4.17
CA ILE A 385 14.46 17.20 -2.76
C ILE A 385 13.20 16.53 -2.23
N ARG A 386 13.31 15.82 -1.11
CA ARG A 386 12.22 15.31 -0.31
C ARG A 386 12.01 16.26 0.87
N GLN A 387 10.90 16.97 0.92
CA GLN A 387 10.47 17.72 2.10
C GLN A 387 9.67 16.78 3.00
N GLU A 388 9.76 17.00 4.32
CA GLU A 388 8.96 16.27 5.30
C GLU A 388 8.37 17.26 6.30
N ASP A 389 7.07 17.21 6.50
CA ASP A 389 6.35 18.10 7.40
C ASP A 389 6.15 17.48 8.80
N TYR A 390 5.70 18.26 9.79
CA TYR A 390 5.60 17.83 11.20
C TYR A 390 4.52 16.76 11.43
N ASP A 391 3.56 16.68 10.51
CA ASP A 391 2.54 15.64 10.39
C ASP A 391 3.04 14.39 9.65
N GLY A 392 4.25 14.43 9.09
CA GLY A 392 4.85 13.34 8.33
C GLY A 392 4.50 13.35 6.84
N GLU A 393 3.79 14.36 6.35
CA GLU A 393 3.58 14.53 4.91
C GLU A 393 4.91 14.72 4.18
N VAL A 394 4.98 14.17 2.97
CA VAL A 394 6.18 14.19 2.15
C VAL A 394 5.86 14.76 0.79
N SER A 395 6.53 15.85 0.44
CA SER A 395 6.46 16.41 -0.91
C SER A 395 7.83 16.35 -1.59
N TYR A 396 7.81 16.25 -2.92
CA TYR A 396 9.03 16.15 -3.72
C TYR A 396 9.15 17.34 -4.68
N SER A 397 10.38 17.78 -4.91
CA SER A 397 10.69 18.70 -6.01
C SER A 397 10.60 18.00 -7.37
N GLU A 398 10.64 18.79 -8.45
CA GLU A 398 11.00 18.24 -9.76
C GLU A 398 12.33 17.48 -9.70
N VAL A 399 12.50 16.48 -10.56
CA VAL A 399 13.77 15.79 -10.73
C VAL A 399 14.70 16.64 -11.61
N ARG A 400 15.92 16.86 -11.15
CA ARG A 400 16.98 17.51 -11.94
C ARG A 400 18.00 16.50 -12.42
N GLU A 401 18.10 16.40 -13.74
CA GLU A 401 19.12 15.63 -14.42
C GLU A 401 20.38 16.48 -14.64
N ILE A 402 21.55 15.89 -14.35
CA ILE A 402 22.83 16.47 -14.73
C ILE A 402 23.76 15.37 -15.24
N ARG A 403 24.37 15.60 -16.40
CA ARG A 403 25.38 14.71 -16.96
C ARG A 403 26.76 15.17 -16.53
N LEU A 404 27.44 14.35 -15.74
CA LEU A 404 28.85 14.51 -15.46
C LEU A 404 29.63 13.82 -16.58
N VAL A 405 30.51 14.58 -17.25
CA VAL A 405 31.44 13.98 -18.19
C VAL A 405 32.47 13.23 -17.37
N GLU A 406 32.58 11.92 -17.61
CA GLU A 406 33.64 11.12 -17.05
C GLU A 406 34.98 11.71 -17.52
N GLU A 407 35.71 12.38 -16.63
CA GLU A 407 37.12 12.61 -16.89
C GLU A 407 37.78 11.24 -16.85
N VAL A 408 38.29 10.77 -18.00
CA VAL A 408 39.09 9.54 -18.04
C VAL A 408 40.34 9.79 -17.20
N ALA A 409 40.24 9.36 -15.95
CA ALA A 409 41.13 9.78 -14.88
C ALA A 409 42.56 9.26 -15.06
N PHE A 410 42.68 8.05 -15.63
CA PHE A 410 43.96 7.38 -15.79
C PHE A 410 43.93 6.38 -16.97
N GLU A 411 44.68 6.69 -18.01
CA GLU A 411 44.73 5.98 -19.28
C GLU A 411 46.16 5.49 -19.55
N VAL A 412 46.32 4.23 -19.93
CA VAL A 412 47.63 3.63 -20.19
C VAL A 412 47.61 2.97 -21.57
N TYR A 413 48.44 3.45 -22.50
CA TYR A 413 48.50 2.90 -23.86
C TYR A 413 49.88 3.05 -24.53
N PRO A 414 50.22 2.15 -25.46
CA PRO A 414 49.52 0.90 -25.75
C PRO A 414 49.73 -0.13 -24.63
N THR A 415 48.81 -1.09 -24.47
CA THR A 415 48.92 -2.18 -23.50
C THR A 415 49.86 -3.31 -23.96
N VAL A 416 50.37 -3.24 -25.20
CA VAL A 416 51.52 -4.01 -25.70
C VAL A 416 52.54 -3.02 -26.23
N VAL A 417 53.71 -2.91 -25.58
CA VAL A 417 54.63 -1.80 -25.76
C VAL A 417 56.08 -2.27 -25.69
N ARG A 418 56.95 -1.85 -26.60
CA ARG A 418 58.38 -2.21 -26.50
C ARG A 418 59.11 -1.38 -25.48
N ASP A 419 59.07 -0.05 -25.61
CA ASP A 419 59.97 0.82 -24.83
C ASP A 419 59.31 2.04 -24.19
N LEU A 420 58.26 2.61 -24.77
CA LEU A 420 57.63 3.85 -24.31
C LEU A 420 56.13 3.68 -24.10
N LEU A 421 55.72 3.71 -22.84
CA LEU A 421 54.33 3.67 -22.42
C LEU A 421 53.79 5.08 -22.29
N THR A 422 52.65 5.37 -22.92
CA THR A 422 51.95 6.65 -22.76
C THR A 422 50.95 6.54 -21.61
N ILE A 423 51.01 7.50 -20.70
CA ILE A 423 50.12 7.60 -19.55
C ILE A 423 49.43 8.96 -19.61
N ARG A 424 48.11 8.97 -19.69
CA ARG A 424 47.29 10.17 -19.51
C ARG A 424 46.74 10.14 -18.08
N SER A 425 47.00 11.20 -17.31
CA SER A 425 46.43 11.39 -15.98
C SER A 425 45.60 12.67 -15.96
N ALA A 426 44.41 12.63 -15.38
CA ALA A 426 43.63 13.83 -15.07
C ALA A 426 44.02 14.44 -13.71
N TYR A 427 44.84 13.75 -12.90
CA TYR A 427 45.16 14.14 -11.54
C TYR A 427 46.52 14.83 -11.42
N GLU A 428 46.59 15.83 -10.56
CA GLU A 428 47.85 16.45 -10.13
C GLU A 428 48.58 15.57 -9.11
N GLN A 429 49.92 15.55 -9.17
CA GLN A 429 50.79 14.85 -8.22
C GLN A 429 50.47 13.33 -8.04
N THR A 430 49.94 12.67 -9.07
CA THR A 430 49.64 11.24 -9.08
C THR A 430 50.90 10.40 -8.95
N THR A 431 50.89 9.40 -8.08
CA THR A 431 52.02 8.45 -7.96
C THR A 431 51.73 7.21 -8.78
N VAL A 432 52.23 7.18 -10.00
CA VAL A 432 52.13 6.02 -10.89
C VAL A 432 53.18 4.99 -10.52
N ARG A 433 52.78 3.73 -10.46
CA ARG A 433 53.67 2.59 -10.18
C ARG A 433 53.56 1.54 -11.28
N ILE A 434 54.68 0.93 -11.61
CA ILE A 434 54.73 -0.28 -12.45
C ILE A 434 55.12 -1.42 -11.54
N ARG A 435 54.29 -2.47 -11.52
CA ARG A 435 54.47 -3.64 -10.68
C ARG A 435 54.60 -4.89 -11.52
N SER A 436 55.42 -5.82 -11.04
CA SER A 436 55.44 -7.19 -11.53
C SER A 436 54.12 -7.91 -11.13
N MET A 437 53.81 -9.01 -11.80
CA MET A 437 52.63 -9.83 -11.48
C MET A 437 52.64 -10.43 -10.06
N ASN A 438 53.81 -10.49 -9.39
CA ASN A 438 53.91 -10.88 -7.98
C ASN A 438 53.71 -9.71 -7.00
N GLY A 439 53.36 -8.51 -7.48
CA GLY A 439 53.11 -7.32 -6.68
C GLY A 439 54.34 -6.45 -6.36
N GLN A 440 55.55 -6.88 -6.74
CA GLN A 440 56.77 -6.09 -6.54
C GLN A 440 56.74 -4.79 -7.37
N VAL A 441 56.94 -3.64 -6.74
CA VAL A 441 57.06 -2.34 -7.42
C VAL A 441 58.42 -2.26 -8.10
N LEU A 442 58.42 -2.09 -9.43
CA LEU A 442 59.60 -2.03 -10.28
C LEU A 442 59.94 -0.60 -10.69
N LEU A 443 58.93 0.26 -10.83
CA LEU A 443 59.10 1.69 -11.14
C LEU A 443 58.05 2.51 -10.39
N THR A 444 58.42 3.71 -9.99
CA THR A 444 57.50 4.70 -9.41
C THR A 444 57.82 6.07 -9.99
N GLN A 445 56.79 6.77 -10.47
CA GLN A 445 56.90 8.10 -11.05
C GLN A 445 55.77 8.99 -10.54
N ARG A 446 56.11 10.21 -10.14
CA ARG A 446 55.10 11.25 -9.88
C ARG A 446 54.79 12.00 -11.17
N LEU A 447 53.50 12.12 -11.49
CA LEU A 447 52.99 12.80 -12.68
C LEU A 447 52.01 13.90 -12.26
N ASN A 448 52.01 15.00 -13.01
CA ASN A 448 50.95 16.01 -12.95
C ASN A 448 49.85 15.66 -13.95
N ALA A 449 48.77 16.44 -13.98
CA ALA A 449 47.72 16.26 -14.99
C ALA A 449 48.31 16.45 -16.40
N GLY A 450 47.89 15.62 -17.36
CA GLY A 450 48.36 15.64 -18.75
C GLY A 450 48.83 14.28 -19.27
N VAL A 451 49.51 14.32 -20.43
CA VAL A 451 50.03 13.13 -21.13
C VAL A 451 51.54 13.03 -20.90
N HIS A 452 51.98 11.87 -20.43
CA HIS A 452 53.37 11.59 -20.07
C HIS A 452 53.85 10.31 -20.77
N GLN A 453 55.16 10.22 -21.00
CA GLN A 453 55.79 9.00 -21.52
C GLN A 453 56.71 8.41 -20.46
N LEU A 454 56.52 7.12 -20.17
CA LEU A 454 57.35 6.35 -19.24
C LEU A 454 58.12 5.30 -20.04
N SER A 455 59.44 5.24 -19.82
CA SER A 455 60.27 4.24 -20.49
C SER A 455 60.32 2.94 -19.71
N LEU A 456 60.09 1.82 -20.41
CA LEU A 456 60.16 0.46 -19.87
C LEU A 456 61.44 -0.28 -20.25
N HIS A 457 62.40 0.39 -20.90
CA HIS A 457 63.58 -0.27 -21.48
C HIS A 457 64.44 -1.05 -20.45
N THR A 458 64.38 -0.65 -19.17
CA THR A 458 65.12 -1.29 -18.06
C THR A 458 64.42 -2.53 -17.51
N LEU A 459 63.16 -2.78 -17.86
CA LEU A 459 62.39 -3.93 -17.39
C LEU A 459 62.58 -5.11 -18.34
N ALA A 460 62.55 -6.35 -17.84
CA ALA A 460 62.57 -7.54 -18.70
C ALA A 460 61.32 -7.61 -19.61
N ALA A 461 61.31 -8.50 -20.60
CA ALA A 461 60.07 -8.80 -21.32
C ALA A 461 59.10 -9.54 -20.39
N GLY A 462 57.82 -9.17 -20.40
CA GLY A 462 56.86 -9.73 -19.45
C GLY A 462 55.59 -8.90 -19.25
N MET A 463 54.69 -9.41 -18.39
CA MET A 463 53.46 -8.70 -18.01
C MET A 463 53.65 -7.87 -16.75
N TYR A 464 53.08 -6.67 -16.76
CA TYR A 464 53.15 -5.68 -15.71
C TYR A 464 51.77 -5.10 -15.40
N LEU A 465 51.58 -4.67 -14.15
CA LEU A 465 50.45 -3.85 -13.73
C LEU A 465 50.91 -2.42 -13.56
N VAL A 466 50.15 -1.47 -14.11
CA VAL A 466 50.41 -0.04 -14.00
C VAL A 466 49.25 0.58 -13.22
N ASP A 467 49.53 1.14 -12.05
CA ASP A 467 48.53 1.74 -11.17
C ASP A 467 48.83 3.19 -10.81
N ASP A 468 47.79 3.98 -10.57
CA ASP A 468 47.86 5.38 -10.12
C ASP A 468 47.84 5.55 -8.59
N GLY A 469 47.65 4.45 -7.86
CA GLY A 469 47.54 4.43 -6.40
C GLY A 469 46.21 4.92 -5.82
N VAL A 470 45.23 5.29 -6.65
CA VAL A 470 43.89 5.77 -6.24
C VAL A 470 42.74 4.95 -6.84
N GLY A 471 43.02 4.03 -7.77
CA GLY A 471 42.07 3.00 -8.22
C GLY A 471 42.24 2.56 -9.66
N GLY A 472 42.91 3.35 -10.50
CA GLY A 472 43.18 2.99 -11.90
C GLY A 472 44.30 1.94 -11.98
N VAL A 473 44.00 0.77 -12.56
CA VAL A 473 44.98 -0.31 -12.76
C VAL A 473 44.86 -0.85 -14.18
N HIS A 474 45.97 -0.88 -14.92
CA HIS A 474 46.04 -1.36 -16.29
C HIS A 474 47.09 -2.46 -16.45
N ARG A 475 46.80 -3.45 -17.30
CA ARG A 475 47.76 -4.51 -17.64
C ARG A 475 48.54 -4.12 -18.90
N VAL A 476 49.86 -4.17 -18.82
CA VAL A 476 50.79 -3.85 -19.91
C VAL A 476 51.73 -5.02 -20.16
N ILE A 477 51.97 -5.35 -21.43
CA ILE A 477 52.88 -6.40 -21.87
C ILE A 477 54.08 -5.71 -22.56
N ARG A 478 55.30 -5.98 -22.09
CA ARG A 478 56.52 -5.55 -22.75
C ARG A 478 57.06 -6.62 -23.71
#